data_AF-A0A2V6Q379-F1
#
_entry.id   AF-A0A2V6Q379-F1
#
_cell.length_a   1.000
_cell.length_b   1.000
_cell.length_c   1.000
_cell.angle_alpha   90.00
_cell.angle_beta   90.00
_cell.angle_gamma   90.00
#
_symmetry.space_group_name_H-M   'P 1'
#
loop_
_entity.id
_entity.type
_entity.pdbx_description
1 polymer ?
#
loop_
_entity_poly.entity_id
_entity_poly.type
_entity_poly.pdbx_seq_one_letter_code
_entity_poly.pdbx_strand_id
1 'polypeptide(L)' 'MAPDTSSTLDRLGDEIAELSAHLDAATAHLLDLIREFDARGGWNTGFLTCAAWLTWRVGLDP' A
#
# COMPACT_ATOMS: atom_id res chain seq x y z
N MET A 1 2.45 -21.99 35.74
CA MET A 1 2.37 -20.57 35.38
C MET A 1 2.17 -20.51 33.88
N ALA A 2 0.93 -20.37 33.41
CA ALA A 2 0.69 -20.17 31.97
C ALA A 2 1.35 -18.85 31.58
N PRO A 3 1.97 -18.73 30.39
CA PRO A 3 2.46 -17.44 29.92
C PRO A 3 1.31 -16.42 30.01
N ASP A 4 1.60 -15.24 30.55
CA ASP A 4 0.58 -14.21 30.75
C ASP A 4 -0.03 -13.85 29.40
N THR A 5 -1.30 -14.20 29.20
CA THR A 5 -2.03 -13.93 27.96
C THR A 5 -1.92 -12.45 27.57
N SER A 6 -1.83 -11.55 28.55
CA SER A 6 -1.58 -10.11 28.34
C SER A 6 -0.28 -9.85 27.58
N SER A 7 0.87 -10.41 28.00
CA SER A 7 2.14 -10.16 27.32
C SER A 7 2.20 -10.75 25.91
N THR A 8 1.40 -11.78 25.63
CA THR A 8 1.28 -12.36 24.29
C THR A 8 0.43 -11.47 23.37
N LEU A 9 -0.66 -10.90 23.90
CA LEU A 9 -1.51 -9.96 23.18
C LEU A 9 -0.79 -8.63 22.91
N ASP A 10 0.02 -8.14 23.87
CA ASP A 10 0.81 -6.92 23.70
C ASP A 10 1.82 -7.07 22.56
N ARG A 11 2.58 -8.18 22.53
CA ARG A 11 3.50 -8.49 21.43
C ARG A 11 2.78 -8.61 20.08
N LEU A 12 1.61 -9.25 20.05
CA LEU A 12 0.81 -9.34 18.83
C LEU A 12 0.35 -7.94 18.37
N GLY A 13 -0.01 -7.06 19.31
CA GLY A 13 -0.34 -5.67 19.03
C GLY A 13 0.82 -4.90 18.42
N ASP A 14 2.03 -5.06 18.98
CA ASP A 14 3.25 -4.44 18.45
C ASP A 14 3.55 -4.93 17.02
N GLU A 15 3.42 -6.23 16.77
CA GLU A 15 3.60 -6.82 15.43
C GLU A 15 2.58 -6.28 14.41
N ILE A 16 1.32 -6.12 14.82
CA ILE A 16 0.28 -5.51 13.98
C ILE A 16 0.63 -4.04 13.69
N ALA A 17 0.99 -3.26 14.71
CA ALA A 17 1.32 -1.85 14.56
C ALA A 17 2.54 -1.64 13.64
N GLU A 18 3.57 -2.48 13.80
CA GLU A 18 4.76 -2.47 12.93
C GLU A 18 4.39 -2.82 11.49
N LEU A 19 3.60 -3.88 11.27
CA LEU A 19 3.16 -4.24 9.92
C LEU A 19 2.30 -3.14 9.28
N SER A 20 1.39 -2.53 10.05
CA SER A 20 0.59 -1.39 9.59
C SER A 20 1.46 -0.21 9.18
N ALA A 21 2.46 0.17 9.98
CA ALA A 21 3.38 1.26 9.63
C ALA A 21 4.16 0.97 8.34
N HIS A 22 4.57 -0.28 8.12
CA HIS A 22 5.20 -0.68 6.86
C HIS A 22 4.25 -0.61 5.66
N LEU A 23 2.98 -1.02 5.83
CA LEU A 23 1.96 -0.91 4.78
C LEU A 23 1.66 0.54 4.43
N ASP A 24 1.59 1.42 5.43
CA ASP A 24 1.39 2.86 5.23
C ASP A 24 2.57 3.47 4.47
N ALA A 25 3.80 3.15 4.86
CA ALA A 25 5.02 3.60 4.17
C ALA A 25 5.07 3.09 2.72
N ALA A 26 4.72 1.82 2.50
CA ALA A 26 4.64 1.24 1.16
C ALA A 26 3.55 1.91 0.30
N THR A 27 2.41 2.24 0.90
CA THR A 27 1.31 2.93 0.21
C THR A 27 1.71 4.36 -0.17
N ALA A 28 2.35 5.10 0.74
CA ALA A 28 2.88 6.43 0.44
C ALA A 28 3.90 6.38 -0.72
N HIS A 29 4.82 5.41 -0.68
CA HIS A 29 5.79 5.21 -1.76
C HIS A 29 5.13 4.86 -3.09
N LEU A 30 4.10 4.01 -3.07
CA LEU A 30 3.31 3.68 -4.27
C LEU A 30 2.66 4.93 -4.87
N LEU A 31 2.07 5.80 -4.05
CA LEU A 31 1.47 7.05 -4.51
C LEU A 31 2.50 7.98 -5.17
N ASP A 32 3.71 8.06 -4.62
CA ASP A 32 4.81 8.82 -5.24
C ASP A 32 5.21 8.26 -6.61
N LEU A 33 5.29 6.94 -6.74
CA LEU A 33 5.57 6.29 -8.03
C LEU A 33 4.45 6.53 -9.04
N ILE A 34 3.18 6.44 -8.61
CA ILE A 34 2.02 6.73 -9.46
C ILE A 34 2.05 8.18 -9.94
N ARG A 35 2.32 9.13 -9.03
CA ARG A 35 2.44 10.55 -9.38
C ARG A 35 3.52 10.80 -10.42
N GLU A 36 4.69 10.19 -10.24
CA GLU A 36 5.79 10.31 -11.20
C GLU A 36 5.45 9.66 -12.55
N PHE A 37 4.81 8.49 -12.52
CA PHE A 37 4.36 7.79 -13.71
C PHE A 37 3.32 8.59 -14.51
N ASP A 38 2.35 9.20 -13.81
CA ASP A 38 1.34 10.07 -14.41
C ASP A 38 1.97 11.34 -15.01
N ALA A 39 2.87 11.99 -14.28
CA ALA A 39 3.58 13.17 -14.76
C ALA A 39 4.43 12.92 -16.02
N ARG A 40 4.98 11.70 -16.16
CA ARG A 40 5.72 11.26 -17.35
C ARG A 40 4.80 10.79 -18.48
N GLY A 41 3.48 10.75 -18.27
CA GLY A 41 2.52 10.21 -19.24
C GLY A 41 2.72 8.72 -19.53
N GLY A 42 3.27 7.96 -18.57
CA GLY A 42 3.59 6.54 -18.76
C GLY A 42 2.38 5.65 -19.08
N TRP A 43 1.18 6.11 -18.72
CA TRP A 43 -0.09 5.45 -19.05
C TRP A 43 -0.51 5.66 -20.51
N ASN A 44 0.04 6.64 -21.22
CA ASN A 44 -0.38 7.03 -22.57
C ASN A 44 0.17 6.08 -23.65
N THR A 45 0.00 4.78 -23.42
CA THR A 45 0.34 3.69 -24.35
C THR A 45 -0.94 3.04 -24.89
N GLY A 46 -2.03 3.81 -25.00
CA GLY A 46 -3.35 3.34 -25.43
C GLY A 46 -4.46 3.45 -24.38
N PHE A 47 -4.19 3.99 -23.19
CA PHE A 47 -5.21 4.25 -22.16
C PHE A 47 -5.65 5.72 -22.18
N LEU A 48 -6.91 5.97 -21.79
CA LEU A 48 -7.49 7.32 -21.77
C LEU A 48 -7.01 8.16 -20.60
N THR A 49 -6.71 7.53 -19.44
CA THR A 49 -6.24 8.20 -18.22
C THR A 49 -5.31 7.28 -17.44
N CYS A 50 -4.52 7.85 -16.53
CA CYS A 50 -3.71 7.08 -15.57
C CYS A 50 -4.58 6.14 -14.72
N ALA A 51 -5.75 6.60 -14.28
CA ALA A 51 -6.69 5.77 -13.51
C ALA A 51 -7.12 4.53 -14.31
N ALA A 52 -7.47 4.69 -15.59
CA ALA A 52 -7.84 3.55 -16.44
C ALA A 52 -6.70 2.54 -16.61
N TRP A 53 -5.45 3.01 -16.70
CA TRP A 53 -4.28 2.14 -16.73
C TRP A 53 -4.08 1.39 -15.40
N LEU A 54 -4.24 2.08 -14.26
CA LEU A 54 -4.08 1.48 -12.92
C LEU A 54 -5.14 0.41 -12.65
N THR A 55 -6.41 0.67 -13.00
CA THR A 55 -7.48 -0.32 -12.89
C THR A 55 -7.17 -1.56 -13.72
N TRP A 56 -6.70 -1.41 -14.95
CA TRP A 56 -6.33 -2.54 -15.80
C TRP A 56 -5.08 -3.29 -15.31
N ARG A 57 -4.03 -2.57 -14.88
CA ARG A 57 -2.71 -3.17 -14.60
C ARG A 57 -2.63 -3.80 -13.21
N VAL A 58 -3.20 -3.13 -12.21
CA VAL A 58 -3.04 -3.49 -10.79
C VAL A 58 -4.38 -3.63 -10.05
N GLY A 59 -5.51 -3.47 -10.73
CA GLY A 59 -6.84 -3.63 -10.12
C GLY A 59 -7.21 -2.52 -9.14
N LEU A 60 -6.57 -1.35 -9.24
CA LEU A 60 -6.88 -0.20 -8.40
C LEU A 60 -8.15 0.48 -8.95
N ASP A 61 -9.23 0.35 -8.19
CA ASP A 61 -10.52 0.99 -8.46
C ASP A 61 -10.58 2.33 -7.70
N PRO A 62 -11.12 3.43 -8.27
CA PRO A 62 -11.39 4.68 -7.56
C PRO A 62 -12.29 4.55 -6.33
#